data_AF-A0A8J5UNR8-F1
#
_entry.id   AF-A0A8J5UNR8-F1
#
_cell.length_a   1.000
_cell.length_b   1.000
_cell.length_c   1.000
_cell.angle_alpha   90.00
_cell.angle_beta   90.00
_cell.angle_gamma   90.00
#
_symmetry.space_group_name_H-M   'P 1'
#
loop_
_entity.id
_entity.type
_entity.pdbx_description
1 polymer ?
#
loop_
_entity_poly.entity_id
_entity_poly.type
_entity_poly.pdbx_seq_one_letter_code
_entity_poly.pdbx_strand_id
1 'polypeptide(L)'
;MNDTSLWERVWYSHGTCGNSVPAINSQYKYFNKTLELFNKYDIQGAFESNNITIGNEYDVKEILAAIERTFGKHGMTACKFMAKISKYYLHEVSLCFDKTFNLIHCDGVRPQLTDCPRKKLITIPNIKFE
;
A
#
# COMPACT_ATOMS: atom_id res chain seq x y z
N MET A 1 15.31 -12.85 12.69
CA MET A 1 15.03 -11.61 13.44
C MET A 1 13.84 -11.87 14.35
N ASN A 2 13.89 -11.46 15.62
CA ASN A 2 12.73 -11.57 16.51
C ASN A 2 11.77 -10.42 16.14
N ASP A 3 10.80 -10.76 15.29
CA ASP A 3 10.02 -9.83 14.46
C ASP A 3 8.97 -9.01 15.24
N THR A 4 8.85 -9.22 16.56
CA THR A 4 7.88 -8.50 17.41
C THR A 4 8.09 -6.99 17.44
N SER A 5 9.30 -6.49 17.19
CA SER A 5 9.60 -5.04 17.23
C SER A 5 8.90 -4.21 16.15
N LEU A 6 8.53 -4.83 15.02
CA LEU A 6 7.72 -4.17 13.99
C LEU A 6 6.27 -4.10 14.45
N TRP A 7 5.69 -5.25 14.81
CA TRP A 7 4.30 -5.38 15.28
C TRP A 7 4.01 -4.48 16.48
N GLU A 8 4.93 -4.43 17.45
CA GLU A 8 4.82 -3.56 18.60
C GLU A 8 4.77 -2.08 18.18
N ARG A 9 5.69 -1.66 17.30
CA ARG A 9 5.79 -0.28 16.82
C ARG A 9 4.55 0.15 16.05
N VAL A 10 4.06 -0.67 15.12
CA VAL A 10 2.86 -0.32 14.34
C VAL A 10 1.60 -0.30 15.22
N TRP A 11 1.53 -1.16 16.25
CA TRP A 11 0.44 -1.10 17.22
C TRP A 11 0.45 0.22 18.00
N TYR A 12 1.58 0.58 18.62
CA TYR A 12 1.64 1.78 19.45
C TYR A 12 1.58 3.08 18.64
N SER A 13 2.13 3.11 17.43
CA SER A 13 2.12 4.31 16.56
C SER A 13 0.81 4.51 15.79
N HIS A 14 0.08 3.44 15.45
CA HIS A 14 -1.12 3.53 14.60
C HIS A 14 -2.35 2.83 15.19
N GLY A 15 -2.19 1.59 15.66
CA GLY A 15 -3.31 0.77 16.14
C GLY A 15 -4.05 1.36 17.34
N THR A 16 -3.33 1.97 18.29
CA THR A 16 -3.92 2.59 19.49
C THR A 16 -4.90 3.73 19.19
N CYS A 17 -4.73 4.44 18.06
CA CYS A 17 -5.67 5.48 17.61
C CYS A 17 -7.03 4.92 17.17
N GLY A 18 -7.10 3.61 16.85
CA GLY A 18 -8.31 2.91 16.41
C GLY A 18 -9.31 2.58 17.53
N ASN A 19 -9.06 2.99 18.77
CA ASN A 19 -9.85 2.55 19.94
C ASN A 19 -11.35 2.90 19.87
N SER A 20 -11.73 3.92 19.09
CA SER A 20 -13.14 4.30 18.87
C SER A 20 -13.87 3.42 17.84
N VAL A 21 -13.18 2.53 17.13
CA VAL A 21 -13.74 1.65 16.09
C VAL A 21 -13.81 0.22 16.64
N PRO A 22 -15.02 -0.32 16.96
CA PRO A 22 -15.17 -1.60 17.66
C PRO A 22 -14.50 -2.81 16.98
N ALA A 23 -14.35 -2.76 15.65
CA ALA A 23 -13.73 -3.81 14.86
C ALA A 23 -12.19 -3.83 14.93
N ILE A 24 -11.55 -2.78 15.49
CA ILE A 24 -10.08 -2.70 15.68
C ILE A 24 -9.66 -2.13 17.04
N ASN A 25 -10.58 -2.09 18.02
CA ASN A 25 -10.34 -1.48 19.33
C ASN A 25 -9.49 -2.32 20.31
N SER A 26 -8.80 -3.33 19.81
CA SER A 26 -7.82 -4.10 20.57
C SER A 26 -6.71 -4.56 19.64
N GLN A 27 -5.55 -4.90 20.20
CA GLN A 27 -4.39 -5.33 19.42
C GLN A 27 -4.72 -6.53 18.53
N TYR A 28 -5.36 -7.56 19.09
CA TYR A 28 -5.80 -8.74 18.35
C TYR A 28 -6.74 -8.37 17.19
N LYS A 29 -7.77 -7.57 17.46
CA LYS A 29 -8.75 -7.17 16.44
C LYS A 29 -8.13 -6.34 15.33
N TYR A 30 -7.25 -5.40 15.67
CA TYR A 30 -6.52 -4.56 14.72
C TYR A 30 -5.71 -5.42 13.75
N PHE A 31 -4.85 -6.31 14.24
CA PHE A 31 -4.04 -7.14 13.36
C PHE A 31 -4.87 -8.17 12.59
N ASN A 32 -5.88 -8.78 13.21
CA ASN A 32 -6.76 -9.71 12.52
C ASN A 32 -7.50 -9.03 11.35
N LYS A 33 -8.00 -7.80 11.56
CA LYS A 33 -8.63 -7.02 10.49
C LYS A 33 -7.63 -6.60 9.42
N THR A 34 -6.41 -6.21 9.78
CA THR A 34 -5.34 -5.89 8.81
C THR A 34 -5.03 -7.09 7.90
N LEU A 35 -4.89 -8.29 8.46
CA LEU A 35 -4.64 -9.51 7.68
C LEU A 35 -5.83 -9.90 6.79
N GLU A 36 -7.06 -9.75 7.30
CA GLU A 36 -8.28 -9.95 6.50
C GLU A 36 -8.32 -9.02 5.27
N LEU A 37 -8.04 -7.72 5.46
CA LEU A 37 -8.00 -6.76 4.37
C LEU A 37 -6.86 -7.05 3.40
N PHE A 38 -5.67 -7.39 3.91
CA PHE A 38 -4.52 -7.75 3.07
C PHE A 38 -4.84 -8.94 2.16
N ASN A 39 -5.46 -10.00 2.69
CA ASN A 39 -5.84 -11.18 1.91
C ASN A 39 -6.98 -10.89 0.93
N LYS A 40 -7.90 -9.99 1.28
CA LYS A 40 -9.04 -9.63 0.43
C LYS A 40 -8.65 -8.76 -0.77
N TYR A 41 -7.71 -7.84 -0.57
CA TYR A 41 -7.29 -6.86 -1.59
C TYR A 41 -5.87 -7.19 -2.07
N ASP A 42 -5.78 -8.22 -2.91
CA ASP A 42 -4.51 -8.69 -3.47
C ASP A 42 -3.95 -7.70 -4.50
N ILE A 43 -2.99 -6.88 -4.05
CA ILE A 43 -2.27 -5.91 -4.90
C ILE A 43 -1.44 -6.61 -5.98
N GLN A 44 -0.88 -7.79 -5.70
CA GLN A 44 -0.07 -8.51 -6.67
C GLN A 44 -0.95 -9.03 -7.80
N GLY A 45 -2.07 -9.67 -7.48
CA GLY A 45 -3.06 -10.10 -8.47
C GLY A 45 -3.65 -8.94 -9.27
N ALA A 46 -3.82 -7.77 -8.64
CA ALA A 46 -4.23 -6.53 -9.33
C ALA A 46 -3.19 -6.10 -10.38
N PHE A 47 -1.90 -6.16 -10.05
CA PHE A 47 -0.83 -5.85 -10.99
C PHE A 47 -0.73 -6.88 -12.12
N GLU A 48 -0.75 -8.17 -11.80
CA GLU A 48 -0.65 -9.25 -12.79
C GLU A 48 -1.81 -9.19 -13.81
N SER A 49 -3.05 -8.99 -13.35
CA SER A 49 -4.23 -8.85 -14.22
C SER A 49 -4.20 -7.60 -15.11
N ASN A 50 -3.35 -6.61 -14.79
CA ASN A 50 -3.15 -5.39 -15.55
C ASN A 50 -1.80 -5.37 -16.32
N ASN A 51 -1.11 -6.52 -16.44
CA ASN A 51 0.20 -6.65 -17.08
C ASN A 51 1.31 -5.78 -16.44
N ILE A 52 1.17 -5.45 -15.16
CA ILE A 52 2.23 -4.86 -14.34
C ILE A 52 2.98 -6.00 -13.67
N THR A 53 4.24 -6.19 -14.05
CA THR A 53 5.04 -7.34 -13.60
C THR A 53 6.30 -6.88 -12.89
N ILE A 54 6.75 -7.70 -11.95
CA ILE A 54 7.99 -7.51 -11.21
C ILE A 54 9.17 -7.42 -12.19
N GLY A 55 10.10 -6.50 -11.92
CA GLY A 55 11.32 -6.28 -12.71
C GLY A 55 11.16 -5.28 -13.86
N ASN A 56 9.93 -4.91 -14.23
CA ASN A 56 9.64 -3.94 -15.28
C ASN A 56 9.41 -2.53 -14.70
N GLU A 57 9.33 -1.55 -15.60
CA GLU A 57 9.15 -0.14 -15.28
C GLU A 57 7.87 0.39 -15.91
N TYR A 58 7.15 1.23 -15.17
CA TYR A 58 5.84 1.75 -15.57
C TYR A 58 5.72 3.23 -15.21
N ASP A 59 4.86 3.94 -15.91
CA ASP A 59 4.45 5.27 -15.48
C ASP A 59 3.61 5.17 -14.20
N VAL A 60 3.79 6.11 -13.26
CA VAL A 60 2.99 6.13 -12.02
C VAL A 60 1.48 6.15 -12.31
N LYS A 61 1.06 6.75 -13.43
CA LYS A 61 -0.33 6.78 -13.87
C LYS A 61 -0.85 5.38 -14.21
N GLU A 62 -0.03 4.53 -14.81
CA GLU A 62 -0.41 3.16 -15.15
C GLU A 62 -0.59 2.32 -13.87
N ILE A 63 0.31 2.50 -12.89
CA ILE A 63 0.22 1.85 -11.59
C ILE A 63 -1.08 2.25 -10.88
N LEU A 64 -1.36 3.55 -10.77
CA LEU A 64 -2.59 4.05 -10.14
C LEU A 64 -3.85 3.59 -10.89
N ALA A 65 -3.82 3.58 -12.23
CA ALA A 65 -4.92 3.11 -13.05
C ALA A 65 -5.18 1.61 -12.87
N ALA A 66 -4.15 0.78 -12.69
CA ALA A 66 -4.31 -0.64 -12.42
C ALA A 66 -5.03 -0.90 -11.09
N ILE A 67 -4.67 -0.14 -10.05
CA ILE A 67 -5.35 -0.18 -8.75
C ILE A 67 -6.82 0.24 -8.90
N GLU A 68 -7.08 1.33 -9.60
CA GLU A 68 -8.44 1.83 -9.82
C GLU A 68 -9.29 0.85 -10.63
N ARG A 69 -8.76 0.28 -11.73
CA ARG A 69 -9.48 -0.71 -12.56
C ARG A 69 -9.85 -1.97 -11.78
N THR A 70 -8.97 -2.41 -10.87
CA THR A 70 -9.19 -3.65 -10.11
C THR A 70 -10.15 -3.45 -8.94
N PHE A 71 -9.99 -2.36 -8.18
CA PHE A 71 -10.72 -2.16 -6.93
C PHE A 71 -11.84 -1.10 -7.02
N GLY A 72 -11.95 -0.39 -8.14
CA GLY A 72 -12.97 0.65 -8.37
C GLY A 72 -12.79 1.90 -7.51
N LYS A 73 -11.63 2.07 -6.87
CA LYS A 73 -11.30 3.19 -5.97
C LYS A 73 -9.88 3.69 -6.23
N HIS A 74 -9.68 4.99 -6.05
CA HIS A 74 -8.34 5.59 -6.12
C HIS A 74 -7.50 5.15 -4.92
N GLY A 75 -6.39 4.47 -5.19
CA GLY A 75 -5.35 4.21 -4.20
C GLY A 75 -4.28 5.30 -4.16
N MET A 76 -3.30 5.12 -3.28
CA MET A 76 -2.10 5.94 -3.21
C MET A 76 -0.86 5.10 -3.49
N THR A 77 0.21 5.76 -3.92
CA THR A 77 1.51 5.12 -4.08
C THR A 77 2.64 5.99 -3.59
N ALA A 78 3.63 5.37 -2.96
CA ALA A 78 4.87 6.04 -2.60
C ALA A 78 6.05 5.43 -3.37
N CYS A 79 7.00 6.26 -3.79
CA CYS A 79 8.21 5.83 -4.48
C CYS A 79 9.46 6.26 -3.74
N LYS A 80 10.53 5.49 -3.91
CA LYS A 80 11.86 5.84 -3.42
C LYS A 80 12.88 5.78 -4.54
N PHE A 81 13.91 6.61 -4.42
CA PHE A 81 15.06 6.56 -5.33
C PHE A 81 16.10 5.56 -4.81
N MET A 82 16.51 4.63 -5.66
CA MET A 82 17.57 3.67 -5.38
C MET A 82 18.86 4.10 -6.06
N ALA A 83 19.79 4.67 -5.30
CA ALA A 83 21.05 5.20 -5.81
C ALA A 83 21.92 4.14 -6.52
N LYS A 84 21.89 2.88 -6.06
CA LYS A 84 22.71 1.79 -6.63
C LYS A 84 22.43 1.53 -8.11
N ILE A 85 21.18 1.72 -8.54
CA ILE A 85 20.73 1.48 -9.92
C ILE A 85 20.25 2.76 -10.60
N SER A 86 20.37 3.92 -9.94
CA SER A 86 19.91 5.22 -10.40
C SER A 86 18.45 5.26 -10.91
N LYS A 87 17.55 4.51 -10.25
CA LYS A 87 16.13 4.40 -10.64
C LYS A 87 15.19 4.66 -9.46
N TYR A 88 13.97 5.08 -9.78
CA TYR A 88 12.88 5.12 -8.80
C TYR A 88 12.19 3.77 -8.77
N TYR A 89 11.81 3.32 -7.58
CA TYR A 89 11.04 2.09 -7.41
C TYR A 89 9.79 2.35 -6.59
N LEU A 90 8.77 1.52 -6.83
CA LEU A 90 7.54 1.52 -6.06
C LEU A 90 7.83 0.99 -4.65
N HIS A 91 7.65 1.85 -3.64
CA HIS A 91 7.91 1.53 -2.25
C HIS A 91 6.64 1.11 -1.50
N GLU A 92 5.51 1.75 -1.79
CA GLU A 92 4.24 1.46 -1.12
C GLU A 92 3.07 1.61 -2.09
N VAL A 93 2.04 0.78 -1.89
CA VAL A 93 0.69 0.97 -2.40
C VAL A 93 -0.25 0.99 -1.20
N SER A 94 -1.12 2.00 -1.13
CA SER A 94 -2.04 2.17 -0.01
C SER A 94 -3.48 2.22 -0.52
N LEU A 95 -4.37 1.52 0.19
CA LEU A 95 -5.81 1.54 -0.02
C LEU A 95 -6.49 2.22 1.17
N CYS A 96 -7.57 2.97 0.92
CA CYS A 96 -8.28 3.71 1.97
C CYS A 96 -9.62 3.06 2.31
N PHE A 97 -9.94 3.08 3.60
CA PHE A 97 -11.16 2.49 4.14
C PHE A 97 -11.88 3.49 5.04
N ASP A 98 -13.21 3.46 5.03
CA ASP A 98 -13.99 4.12 6.07
C ASP A 98 -13.90 3.36 7.41
N LYS A 99 -14.50 3.93 8.47
CA LYS A 99 -14.49 3.29 9.80
C LYS A 99 -15.28 1.99 9.87
N THR A 100 -16.02 1.65 8.82
CA THR A 100 -16.75 0.38 8.65
C THR A 100 -16.01 -0.60 7.74
N PHE A 101 -14.79 -0.26 7.32
CA PHE A 101 -13.92 -1.07 6.46
C PHE A 101 -14.47 -1.28 5.03
N ASN A 102 -15.31 -0.36 4.55
CA ASN A 102 -15.63 -0.29 3.13
C ASN A 102 -14.54 0.50 2.39
N LEU A 103 -14.20 0.03 1.19
CA LEU A 103 -13.19 0.67 0.37
C LEU A 103 -13.70 2.04 -0.14
N ILE A 104 -12.90 3.08 0.06
CA ILE A 104 -13.19 4.45 -0.36
C ILE A 104 -12.02 5.00 -1.18
N HIS A 105 -12.25 6.11 -1.89
CA HIS A 105 -11.16 6.82 -2.55
C HIS A 105 -10.21 7.40 -1.50
N CYS A 106 -8.91 7.33 -1.77
CA CYS A 106 -7.89 8.01 -0.96
C CYS A 106 -7.81 9.54 -1.22
N ASP A 107 -8.74 10.08 -1.99
CA ASP A 107 -8.76 11.50 -2.34
C ASP A 107 -8.84 12.37 -1.07
N GLY A 108 -7.96 13.36 -0.97
CA GLY A 108 -7.92 14.28 0.17
C GLY A 108 -7.12 13.78 1.38
N VAL A 109 -6.60 12.56 1.37
CA VAL A 109 -5.58 12.12 2.34
C VAL A 109 -4.28 12.85 2.03
N ARG A 110 -3.67 13.50 3.04
CA ARG A 110 -2.36 14.15 2.92
C ARG A 110 -1.25 13.24 3.46
N PRO A 111 -0.04 13.27 2.86
CA PRO A 111 0.35 14.04 1.68
C PRO A 111 -0.23 13.41 0.39
N GLN A 112 -0.13 14.13 -0.74
CA GLN A 112 -0.73 13.85 -2.06
C GLN A 112 -0.88 12.36 -2.43
N LEU A 113 -1.84 12.04 -3.32
CA LEU A 113 -2.08 10.67 -3.85
C LEU A 113 -0.82 9.89 -4.26
N THR A 114 0.24 10.60 -4.67
CA THR A 114 1.55 10.00 -4.88
C THR A 114 2.69 11.01 -4.70
N ASP A 115 3.82 10.54 -4.18
CA ASP A 115 5.10 11.28 -4.17
C ASP A 115 6.05 10.83 -5.31
N CYS A 116 5.60 9.90 -6.15
CA CYS A 116 6.37 9.38 -7.28
C CYS A 116 6.57 10.44 -8.37
N PRO A 117 7.73 10.44 -9.05
CA PRO A 117 7.99 11.35 -10.16
C PRO A 117 7.05 11.08 -11.35
N ARG A 118 6.30 12.10 -11.78
CA ARG A 118 5.30 11.98 -12.88
C ARG A 118 5.89 11.87 -14.30
N LYS A 119 7.18 12.13 -14.48
CA LYS A 119 7.88 12.13 -15.77
C LYS A 119 9.03 11.12 -15.82
N LYS A 120 9.06 10.18 -14.87
CA LYS A 120 10.06 9.11 -14.81
C LYS A 120 9.34 7.79 -14.62
N LEU A 121 9.91 6.75 -15.19
CA LEU A 121 9.40 5.40 -14.98
C LEU A 121 9.75 4.92 -13.57
N ILE A 122 8.84 4.13 -13.01
CA ILE A 122 8.94 3.53 -11.69
C ILE A 122 9.16 2.03 -11.87
N THR A 123 10.28 1.53 -11.35
CA THR A 123 10.56 0.10 -11.30
C THR A 123 9.63 -0.58 -10.29
N ILE A 124 9.02 -1.71 -10.67
CA ILE A 124 8.40 -2.64 -9.73
C ILE A 124 9.51 -3.59 -9.25
N PRO A 125 10.08 -3.36 -8.07
CA PRO A 125 11.29 -4.06 -7.68
C PRO A 125 10.99 -5.52 -7.35
N ASN A 126 11.92 -6.41 -7.70
CA ASN A 126 11.95 -7.76 -7.13
C ASN A 126 12.56 -7.68 -5.73
N ILE A 127 11.78 -7.28 -4.74
CA ILE A 127 12.25 -7.24 -3.35
C ILE A 127 12.10 -8.65 -2.79
N LYS A 128 13.20 -9.39 -2.77
CA LYS A 128 13.34 -10.48 -1.80
C LYS A 128 13.57 -9.82 -0.46
N PHE A 129 12.64 -10.00 0.46
CA PHE A 129 12.87 -9.70 1.87
C PHE A 129 13.88 -10.74 2.37
N GLU A 130 15.17 -10.38 2.36
CA GLU A 130 16.22 -11.10 3.09
C GLU A 130 16.10 -10.86 4.60
#